data_AF-A0A7S6M857-F1
#
_entry.id   AF-A0A7S6M857-F1
#
_cell.length_a   1.000
_cell.length_b   1.000
_cell.length_c   1.000
_cell.angle_alpha   90.00
_cell.angle_beta   90.00
_cell.angle_gamma   90.00
#
_symmetry.space_group_name_H-M   'P 1'
#
loop_
_entity.id
_entity.type
_entity.pdbx_description
1 polymer ?
#
loop_
_entity_poly.entity_id
_entity_poly.type
_entity_poly.pdbx_seq_one_letter_code
_entity_poly.pdbx_strand_id
1 'polypeptide(L)'
;MNPPPTTPTTLDGRSLAIGVLSITACILFVGLVLLIQTPPALGIGQTDRGGDYVMLTQQISSSNEGLVIVDGGSNRMVLYTFDFNQKKLALADGFELSKLRQNAEEERPRRRGR
;
A
#
# COMPACT_ATOMS: atom_id res chain seq x y z
N MET A 1 -15.63 5.94 71.77
CA MET A 1 -14.76 4.92 71.14
C MET A 1 -14.17 5.58 69.90
N ASN A 2 -12.90 6.02 69.94
CA ASN A 2 -12.29 6.69 68.78
C ASN A 2 -11.77 5.63 67.80
N PRO A 3 -12.00 5.77 66.48
CA PRO A 3 -11.46 4.84 65.50
C PRO A 3 -9.92 4.91 65.50
N PRO A 4 -9.23 3.78 65.23
CA PRO A 4 -7.77 3.76 65.18
C PRO A 4 -7.26 4.63 64.02
N PRO A 5 -6.11 5.30 64.20
CA PRO A 5 -5.51 6.11 63.15
C PRO A 5 -5.13 5.23 61.96
N THR A 6 -5.62 5.58 60.77
CA THR A 6 -5.20 4.96 59.51
C THR A 6 -3.79 5.44 59.18
N THR A 7 -2.81 4.54 59.24
CA THR A 7 -1.44 4.85 58.82
C THR A 7 -1.41 5.17 57.33
N PRO A 8 -0.86 6.32 56.93
CA PRO A 8 -0.71 6.64 55.51
C PRO A 8 0.25 5.63 54.89
N THR A 9 -0.20 4.94 53.84
CA THR A 9 0.65 4.08 53.02
C THR A 9 1.66 4.96 52.30
N THR A 10 2.88 5.03 52.82
CA THR A 10 4.00 5.69 52.16
C THR A 10 4.29 4.99 50.84
N LEU A 11 4.29 5.73 49.73
CA LEU A 11 4.64 5.22 48.41
C LEU A 11 6.04 4.60 48.42
N ASP A 12 6.12 3.27 48.27
CA ASP A 12 7.37 2.54 48.11
C ASP A 12 7.93 2.79 46.69
N GLY A 13 9.21 3.14 46.61
CA GLY A 13 9.92 3.36 45.34
C GLY A 13 9.86 2.14 44.43
N ARG A 14 9.77 0.93 44.99
CA ARG A 14 9.55 -0.29 44.21
C ARG A 14 8.19 -0.30 43.51
N SER A 15 7.13 0.07 44.21
CA SER A 15 5.77 0.15 43.65
C SER A 15 5.68 1.22 42.57
N LEU A 16 6.36 2.35 42.75
CA LEU A 16 6.47 3.39 41.73
C LEU A 16 7.19 2.88 40.48
N ALA A 17 8.34 2.23 40.64
CA ALA A 17 9.11 1.69 39.52
C ALA A 17 8.31 0.65 38.72
N ILE A 18 7.59 -0.24 39.40
CA ILE A 18 6.70 -1.21 38.75
C ILE A 18 5.63 -0.48 37.94
N GLY A 19 4.96 0.52 38.53
CA GLY A 19 3.92 1.29 37.83
C GLY A 19 4.45 1.97 36.57
N VAL A 20 5.62 2.63 36.65
CA VAL A 20 6.25 3.29 35.50
C VAL A 20 6.59 2.28 34.41
N LEU A 21 7.25 1.17 34.76
CA LEU A 21 7.61 0.14 33.79
C LEU A 21 6.38 -0.49 33.12
N SER A 22 5.30 -0.73 33.86
CA SER A 22 4.05 -1.24 33.31
C SER A 22 3.41 -0.27 32.32
N ILE A 23 3.40 1.03 32.63
CA ILE A 23 2.86 2.06 31.72
C ILE A 23 3.74 2.17 30.47
N THR A 24 5.06 2.20 30.63
CA THR A 24 6.00 2.24 29.50
C THR A 24 5.83 1.01 28.60
N ALA A 25 5.71 -0.18 29.18
CA ALA A 25 5.47 -1.41 28.43
C ALA A 25 4.16 -1.35 27.64
N CYS A 26 3.09 -0.83 28.24
CA CYS A 26 1.80 -0.66 27.58
C CYS A 26 1.89 0.31 26.38
N ILE A 27 2.55 1.47 26.56
CA ILE A 27 2.76 2.46 25.48
C ILE A 27 3.56 1.85 24.33
N LEU A 28 4.66 1.16 24.63
CA LEU A 28 5.50 0.51 23.62
C LEU A 28 4.74 -0.61 22.91
N PHE A 29 3.95 -1.39 23.64
CA PHE A 29 3.14 -2.45 23.06
C PHE A 29 2.09 -1.90 22.09
N VAL A 30 1.35 -0.85 22.49
CA VAL A 30 0.39 -0.18 21.59
C VAL A 30 1.11 0.40 20.38
N GLY A 31 2.26 1.08 20.56
CA GLY A 31 3.06 1.61 19.47
C GLY A 31 3.50 0.51 18.48
N LEU A 32 3.95 -0.64 18.99
CA LEU A 32 4.32 -1.78 18.17
C LEU A 32 3.13 -2.37 17.41
N VAL A 33 1.98 -2.53 18.08
CA VAL A 33 0.75 -3.02 17.45
C VAL A 33 0.32 -2.10 16.31
N LEU A 34 0.31 -0.78 16.53
CA LEU A 34 -0.03 0.19 15.49
C LEU A 34 0.95 0.12 14.31
N LEU A 35 2.25 -0.02 14.58
CA LEU A 35 3.27 -0.13 13.54
C LEU A 35 3.10 -1.40 12.69
N ILE A 36 2.76 -2.53 13.30
CA ILE A 36 2.52 -3.80 12.58
C ILE A 36 1.19 -3.76 11.81
N GLN A 37 0.16 -3.12 12.36
CA GLN A 37 -1.17 -3.11 11.77
C GLN A 37 -1.39 -2.03 10.72
N THR A 38 -0.40 -1.18 10.44
CA THR A 38 -0.56 -0.15 9.41
C THR A 38 -0.62 -0.85 8.04
N PRO A 39 -1.79 -0.90 7.37
CA PRO A 39 -1.87 -1.53 6.06
C PRO A 39 -0.97 -0.75 5.09
N PRO A 40 -0.34 -1.41 4.10
CA PRO A 40 0.34 -0.69 3.04
C PRO A 40 -0.65 0.29 2.41
N ALA A 41 -0.21 1.52 2.13
CA ALA A 41 -1.00 2.46 1.35
C ALA A 41 -1.08 1.95 -0.09
N LEU A 42 -2.14 1.20 -0.38
CA LEU A 42 -2.36 0.60 -1.70
C LEU A 42 -3.02 1.64 -2.61
N GLY A 43 -2.42 1.86 -3.78
CA GLY A 43 -3.01 2.66 -4.85
C GLY A 43 -3.94 1.86 -5.75
N ILE A 44 -4.20 0.57 -5.49
CA ILE A 44 -4.80 -0.35 -6.47
C ILE A 44 -6.15 0.17 -6.99
N GLY A 45 -6.32 0.13 -8.32
CA GLY A 45 -7.54 0.50 -9.00
C GLY A 45 -7.78 2.01 -9.05
N GLN A 46 -6.83 2.83 -8.58
CA GLN A 46 -6.88 4.26 -8.85
C GLN A 46 -6.63 4.51 -10.33
N THR A 47 -7.42 5.39 -10.90
CA THR A 47 -7.28 5.82 -12.29
C THR A 47 -7.22 7.33 -12.32
N ASP A 48 -6.34 7.87 -13.14
CA ASP A 48 -6.22 9.29 -13.37
C ASP A 48 -6.09 9.56 -14.87
N ARG A 49 -6.56 10.72 -15.31
CA ARG A 49 -6.50 11.13 -16.71
C ARG A 49 -6.07 12.57 -16.81
N GLY A 50 -4.99 12.80 -17.56
CA GLY A 50 -4.47 14.13 -17.87
C GLY A 50 -4.24 14.28 -19.37
N GLY A 51 -5.08 15.06 -20.03
CA GLY A 51 -5.03 15.22 -21.50
C GLY A 51 -5.19 13.88 -22.23
N ASP A 52 -4.18 13.51 -23.01
CA ASP A 52 -4.13 12.26 -23.76
C ASP A 52 -3.55 11.08 -22.98
N TYR A 53 -3.13 11.30 -21.73
CA TYR A 53 -2.61 10.25 -20.85
C TYR A 53 -3.71 9.69 -19.96
N VAL A 54 -3.76 8.36 -19.88
CA VAL A 54 -4.55 7.63 -18.87
C VAL A 54 -3.56 6.84 -18.01
N MET A 55 -3.64 7.03 -16.71
CA MET A 55 -2.84 6.30 -15.73
C MET A 55 -3.74 5.42 -14.89
N LEU A 56 -3.27 4.22 -14.58
CA LEU A 56 -3.92 3.35 -13.61
C LEU A 56 -2.89 2.59 -12.79
N THR A 57 -3.24 2.35 -11.54
CA THR A 57 -2.47 1.53 -10.61
C THR A 57 -3.15 0.17 -10.45
N GLN A 58 -2.37 -0.90 -10.48
CA GLN A 58 -2.87 -2.28 -10.39
C GLN A 58 -2.00 -3.10 -9.46
N GLN A 59 -2.60 -4.06 -8.75
CA GLN A 59 -1.82 -5.01 -7.96
C GLN A 59 -1.24 -6.10 -8.87
N ILE A 60 0.08 -6.26 -8.86
CA ILE A 60 0.74 -7.37 -9.57
C ILE A 60 1.00 -8.53 -8.58
N SER A 61 1.42 -8.22 -7.36
CA SER A 61 1.58 -9.18 -6.27
C SER A 61 1.36 -8.52 -4.91
N SER A 62 1.57 -9.27 -3.82
CA SER A 62 1.56 -8.72 -2.45
C SER A 62 2.68 -7.70 -2.18
N SER A 63 3.75 -7.73 -2.96
CA SER A 63 4.92 -6.87 -2.78
C SER A 63 5.21 -5.95 -3.97
N ASN A 64 4.44 -6.07 -5.06
CA ASN A 64 4.62 -5.27 -6.27
C ASN A 64 3.31 -4.64 -6.73
N GLU A 65 3.36 -3.34 -6.99
CA GLU A 65 2.29 -2.59 -7.64
C GLU A 65 2.71 -2.20 -9.07
N GLY A 66 1.78 -2.23 -10.00
CA GLY A 66 1.97 -1.80 -11.38
C GLY A 66 1.39 -0.42 -11.60
N LEU A 67 2.14 0.49 -12.20
CA LEU A 67 1.65 1.75 -12.74
C LEU A 67 1.63 1.63 -14.26
N VAL A 68 0.44 1.57 -14.85
CA VAL A 68 0.26 1.58 -16.30
C VAL A 68 0.00 3.00 -16.75
N ILE A 69 0.76 3.47 -17.72
CA ILE A 69 0.58 4.76 -18.37
C ILE A 69 0.28 4.49 -19.84
N VAL A 70 -0.89 4.93 -20.29
CA VAL A 70 -1.31 4.88 -21.68
C VAL A 70 -1.27 6.30 -22.24
N ASP A 71 -0.42 6.52 -23.23
CA ASP A 71 -0.29 7.78 -23.95
C ASP A 71 -1.01 7.70 -25.29
N GLY A 72 -2.13 8.40 -25.41
CA GLY A 72 -2.90 8.49 -26.65
C GLY A 72 -2.20 9.30 -27.74
N GLY A 73 -1.35 10.26 -27.39
CA GLY A 73 -0.62 11.11 -28.33
C GLY A 73 0.52 10.37 -29.02
N SER A 74 1.29 9.60 -28.27
CA SER A 74 2.35 8.76 -28.84
C SER A 74 1.91 7.33 -29.19
N ASN A 75 0.67 6.97 -28.85
CA ASN A 75 0.07 5.66 -29.06
C ASN A 75 0.89 4.52 -28.43
N ARG A 76 1.37 4.77 -27.20
CA ARG A 76 2.22 3.86 -26.43
C ARG A 76 1.63 3.56 -25.07
N MET A 77 1.91 2.38 -24.56
CA MET A 77 1.62 1.97 -23.20
C MET A 77 2.94 1.62 -22.52
N VAL A 78 3.11 2.07 -21.28
CA VAL A 78 4.29 1.77 -20.47
C VAL A 78 3.82 1.23 -19.13
N LEU A 79 4.41 0.11 -18.70
CA LEU A 79 4.20 -0.47 -17.40
C LEU A 79 5.43 -0.24 -16.54
N TYR A 80 5.24 0.43 -15.41
CA TYR A 80 6.21 0.49 -14.33
C TYR A 80 5.81 -0.45 -13.21
N THR A 81 6.79 -1.03 -12.52
CA THR A 81 6.61 -1.82 -11.31
C THR A 81 7.21 -1.10 -10.12
N PHE A 82 6.45 -0.99 -9.04
CA PHE A 82 6.90 -0.50 -7.76
C PHE A 82 7.09 -1.67 -6.80
N ASP A 83 8.32 -1.91 -6.35
CA ASP A 83 8.66 -2.92 -5.35
C ASP A 83 8.62 -2.28 -3.95
N PHE A 84 7.68 -2.71 -3.11
CA PHE A 84 7.49 -2.17 -1.75
C PHE A 84 8.67 -2.49 -0.81
N ASN A 85 9.39 -3.59 -1.03
CA ASN A 85 10.53 -3.98 -0.20
C ASN A 85 11.73 -3.08 -0.51
N GLN A 86 11.95 -2.81 -1.80
CA GLN A 86 13.08 -2.00 -2.26
C GLN A 86 12.76 -0.50 -2.29
N LYS A 87 11.48 -0.13 -2.21
CA LYS A 87 10.96 1.24 -2.41
C LYS A 87 11.45 1.85 -3.73
N LYS A 88 11.42 1.05 -4.80
CA LYS A 88 11.91 1.45 -6.11
C LYS A 88 10.85 1.26 -7.18
N LEU A 89 10.78 2.25 -8.07
CA LEU A 89 10.03 2.17 -9.30
C LEU A 89 10.97 1.74 -10.43
N ALA A 90 10.61 0.70 -11.18
CA ALA A 90 11.36 0.22 -12.32
C ALA A 90 10.46 0.16 -13.55
N LEU A 91 11.05 0.35 -14.72
CA LEU A 91 10.36 0.07 -15.99
C LEU A 91 10.24 -1.44 -16.14
N ALA A 92 9.02 -1.95 -16.28
CA ALA A 92 8.79 -3.36 -16.53
C ALA A 92 8.65 -3.65 -18.01
N ASP A 93 7.82 -2.88 -18.73
CA ASP A 93 7.60 -3.10 -20.16
C ASP A 93 7.07 -1.85 -20.87
N GLY A 94 7.14 -1.85 -22.21
CA GLY A 94 6.62 -0.82 -23.08
C GLY A 94 6.09 -1.38 -24.39
N PHE A 95 4.85 -1.03 -24.73
CA PHE A 95 4.14 -1.51 -25.91
C PHE A 95 3.73 -0.36 -26.83
N GLU A 96 3.81 -0.59 -28.15
CA GLU A 96 3.14 0.25 -29.13
C GLU A 96 1.71 -0.27 -29.35
N LEU A 97 0.72 0.56 -29.04
CA LEU A 97 -0.69 0.18 -29.08
C LEU A 97 -1.16 -0.13 -30.52
N SER A 98 -0.53 0.49 -31.52
CA SER A 98 -0.78 0.22 -32.94
C SER A 98 -0.56 -1.25 -33.31
N LYS A 99 0.48 -1.88 -32.76
CA LYS A 99 0.82 -3.29 -33.03
C LYS A 99 -0.19 -4.25 -32.38
N LEU A 100 -0.66 -3.91 -31.18
CA LEU A 100 -1.69 -4.69 -30.49
C LEU A 100 -3.02 -4.68 -31.25
N ARG A 101 -3.38 -3.56 -31.87
CA ARG A 101 -4.63 -3.43 -32.63
C ARG A 101 -4.62 -4.24 -33.94
N GLN A 102 -3.48 -4.30 -34.63
CA GLN A 102 -3.33 -5.08 -35.87
C GLN A 102 -3.53 -6.59 -35.62
N ASN A 103 -2.91 -7.13 -34.57
CA ASN A 103 -3.07 -8.54 -34.21
C ASN A 103 -4.53 -8.88 -33.88
N ALA A 104 -5.23 -7.98 -33.17
CA ALA A 104 -6.64 -8.17 -32.83
C ALA A 104 -7.60 -8.10 -34.04
N GLU A 105 -7.21 -7.42 -35.12
CA GLU A 105 -7.99 -7.35 -36.36
C GLU A 105 -7.76 -8.58 -37.25
N GLU A 106 -6.55 -9.14 -37.28
CA GLU A 106 -6.23 -10.37 -38.00
C GLU A 106 -6.87 -11.62 -37.39
N GLU A 107 -7.01 -11.67 -36.06
CA GLU A 107 -7.62 -12.79 -35.33
C GLU A 107 -9.14 -12.84 -35.42
N ARG A 108 -9.81 -11.78 -35.92
CA ARG A 108 -11.26 -11.82 -36.12
C ARG A 108 -11.56 -12.79 -37.27
N PRO A 109 -12.21 -13.94 -37.01
CA PRO A 109 -12.53 -14.86 -38.07
C PRO A 109 -13.44 -14.13 -39.04
N ARG A 110 -12.99 -14.00 -40.29
CA ARG A 110 -13.81 -13.47 -41.40
C ARG A 110 -15.09 -14.29 -41.39
N ARG A 111 -16.15 -13.75 -40.80
CA ARG A 111 -17.49 -14.31 -40.87
C ARG A 111 -17.80 -14.35 -42.37
N ARG A 112 -17.60 -15.53 -42.96
CA ARG A 112 -17.93 -15.86 -44.34
C ARG A 112 -19.41 -15.54 -44.46
N GLY A 113 -19.71 -14.44 -45.12
CA GLY A 113 -21.05 -14.18 -45.61
C GLY A 113 -21.46 -15.36 -46.47
N ARG A 114 -22.58 -15.98 -46.11
CA ARG A 114 -23.40 -16.78 -47.00
C ARG A 114 -24.85 -16.47 -46.69
#